data_AF-A0A9W4SE96-F1
#
_entry.id   AF-A0A9W4SE96-F1
#
_cell.length_a   1.000
_cell.length_b   1.000
_cell.length_c   1.000
_cell.angle_alpha   90.00
_cell.angle_beta   90.00
_cell.angle_gamma   90.00
#
_symmetry.space_group_name_H-M   'P 1'
#
loop_
_entity.id
_entity.type
_entity.pdbx_description
1 polymer ?
#
loop_
_entity_poly.entity_id
_entity_poly.type
_entity_poly.pdbx_seq_one_letter_code
_entity_poly.pdbx_strand_id
1 'polypeptide(L)'
;MAVFECLERNFHSDLGLSKSATEAEDTSDIYSFGMVMWEYMTGRRPFWDRAHDTELIIDICDRLRPPTDDIIAPNGYIELMKECWDPNPNKRPTAKDSNIGSKIYDILQTETKQLLAKKDKSVVKA
;
A
#
# COMPACT_ATOMS: atom_id res chain seq x y z
N MET A 1 5.68 -8.31 14.44
CA MET A 1 7.14 -8.23 14.70
C MET A 1 7.99 -8.90 13.63
N ALA A 2 7.72 -10.14 13.21
CA ALA A 2 8.62 -10.82 12.26
C ALA A 2 8.71 -10.19 10.83
N VAL A 3 7.65 -9.51 10.36
CA VAL A 3 7.69 -8.76 9.08
C VAL A 3 8.58 -7.52 9.17
N PHE A 4 8.70 -6.92 10.37
CA PHE A 4 9.50 -5.72 10.61
C PHE A 4 10.99 -6.01 10.41
N GLU A 5 11.49 -7.14 10.93
CA GLU A 5 12.90 -7.54 10.79
C GLU A 5 13.32 -7.81 9.34
N CYS A 6 12.44 -8.37 8.51
CA CYS A 6 12.77 -8.67 7.12
C CYS A 6 12.91 -7.43 6.24
N LEU A 7 12.16 -6.39 6.58
CA LEU A 7 12.26 -5.09 5.94
C LEU A 7 13.59 -4.40 6.27
N GLU A 8 14.12 -4.64 7.47
CA GLU A 8 15.38 -4.06 7.95
C GLU A 8 16.62 -4.84 7.51
N ARG A 9 16.57 -6.18 7.40
CA ARG A 9 17.74 -7.00 6.99
C ARG A 9 18.25 -6.71 5.58
N ASN A 10 17.38 -6.30 4.65
CA ASN A 10 17.80 -5.85 3.31
C ASN A 10 18.47 -4.46 3.31
N PHE A 11 18.41 -3.73 4.43
CA PHE A 11 18.99 -2.39 4.54
C PHE A 11 20.48 -2.44 4.96
N HIS A 12 20.91 -3.52 5.61
CA HIS A 12 22.22 -3.60 6.27
C HIS A 12 23.38 -4.03 5.36
N SER A 13 23.12 -4.69 4.22
CA SER A 13 24.20 -5.21 3.36
C SER A 13 24.75 -4.22 2.34
N ASP A 14 23.97 -3.24 1.87
CA ASP A 14 24.28 -2.59 0.59
C ASP A 14 24.77 -1.14 0.65
N LEU A 15 24.67 -0.41 1.78
CA LEU A 15 24.95 1.04 1.73
C LEU A 15 25.78 1.67 2.86
N GLY A 16 26.13 0.97 3.94
CA GLY A 16 27.01 1.55 4.98
C GLY A 16 26.53 2.90 5.56
N LEU A 17 25.23 3.22 5.47
CA LEU A 17 24.62 4.42 6.00
C LEU A 17 23.74 4.08 7.21
N SER A 18 23.90 4.83 8.30
CA SER A 18 23.01 4.80 9.45
C SER A 18 21.69 5.51 9.10
N LYS A 19 20.68 4.77 8.65
CA LYS A 19 19.30 5.30 8.74
C LYS A 19 18.98 5.50 10.21
N SER A 20 18.39 6.65 10.53
CA SER A 20 17.92 6.89 11.89
C SER A 20 16.74 5.97 12.20
N ALA A 21 16.58 5.56 13.47
CA ALA A 21 15.49 4.66 13.88
C ALA A 21 14.10 5.16 13.43
N THR A 22 13.90 6.48 13.44
CA THR A 22 12.68 7.15 12.98
C THR A 22 12.38 6.97 11.49
N GLU A 23 13.39 6.83 10.63
CA GLU A 23 13.16 6.62 9.18
C GLU A 23 12.81 5.15 8.87
N ALA A 24 13.31 4.21 9.66
CA ALA A 24 12.96 2.80 9.54
C ALA A 24 11.49 2.57 9.93
N GLU A 25 11.05 3.16 11.05
CA GLU A 25 9.67 3.15 11.54
C GLU A 25 8.70 3.73 10.50
N ASP A 26 9.00 4.93 9.97
CA ASP A 26 8.17 5.59 8.94
C ASP A 26 7.93 4.68 7.71
N THR A 27 8.95 3.96 7.23
CA THR A 27 8.81 3.08 6.05
C THR A 27 8.06 1.78 6.33
N SER A 28 8.09 1.30 7.58
CA SER A 28 7.31 0.13 8.00
C SER A 28 5.83 0.47 8.21
N ASP A 29 5.54 1.65 8.73
CA ASP A 29 4.18 2.14 8.88
C ASP A 29 3.50 2.28 7.52
N ILE A 30 4.22 2.81 6.52
CA ILE A 30 3.73 2.89 5.14
C ILE A 30 3.45 1.52 4.53
N TYR A 31 4.31 0.52 4.80
CA TYR A 31 4.05 -0.86 4.38
C TYR A 31 2.75 -1.41 4.97
N SER A 32 2.59 -1.23 6.28
CA SER A 32 1.41 -1.69 7.01
C SER A 32 0.16 -0.97 6.53
N PHE A 33 0.27 0.32 6.21
CA PHE A 33 -0.81 1.10 5.60
C PHE A 33 -1.21 0.55 4.22
N GLY A 34 -0.27 0.13 3.38
CA GLY A 34 -0.57 -0.56 2.12
C GLY A 34 -1.36 -1.86 2.31
N MET A 35 -1.07 -2.61 3.38
CA MET A 35 -1.85 -3.81 3.74
C MET A 35 -3.27 -3.45 4.20
N VAL A 36 -3.45 -2.37 4.95
CA VAL A 36 -4.77 -1.85 5.33
C VAL A 36 -5.56 -1.38 4.12
N MET A 37 -4.91 -0.70 3.15
CA MET A 37 -5.55 -0.33 1.88
C MET A 37 -6.09 -1.57 1.14
N TRP A 38 -5.31 -2.65 1.08
CA TRP A 38 -5.75 -3.90 0.47
C TRP A 38 -6.92 -4.56 1.21
N GLU A 39 -6.83 -4.63 2.55
CA GLU A 39 -7.90 -5.15 3.39
C GLU A 39 -9.19 -4.35 3.22
N TYR A 40 -9.10 -3.02 3.15
CA TYR A 40 -10.22 -2.13 2.94
C TYR A 40 -10.94 -2.42 1.61
N MET A 41 -10.19 -2.62 0.53
CA MET A 41 -10.78 -2.87 -0.79
C MET A 41 -11.38 -4.27 -0.93
N THR A 42 -10.81 -5.26 -0.25
CA THR A 42 -11.24 -6.66 -0.39
C THR A 42 -12.21 -7.11 0.69
N GLY A 43 -12.26 -6.41 1.82
CA GLY A 43 -12.97 -6.84 3.02
C GLY A 43 -12.40 -8.12 3.63
N ARG A 44 -11.17 -8.50 3.28
CA ARG A 44 -10.52 -9.74 3.71
C ARG A 44 -9.18 -9.44 4.36
N ARG A 45 -8.80 -10.28 5.31
CA ARG A 45 -7.45 -10.26 5.87
C ARG A 45 -6.42 -10.60 4.77
N PRO A 46 -5.28 -9.89 4.67
CA PRO A 46 -4.20 -10.29 3.77
C PRO A 46 -3.80 -11.75 4.00
N PHE A 47 -3.73 -12.52 2.90
CA PHE A 47 -3.44 -13.96 2.92
C PHE A 47 -4.45 -14.77 3.74
N TRP A 48 -5.75 -14.42 3.67
CA TRP A 48 -6.85 -15.09 4.39
C TRP A 48 -6.96 -16.60 4.10
N ASP A 49 -6.39 -17.06 2.99
CA ASP A 49 -6.41 -18.43 2.49
C ASP A 49 -5.25 -19.31 3.03
N ARG A 50 -4.37 -18.75 3.88
CA ARG A 50 -3.22 -19.43 4.44
C ARG A 50 -3.12 -19.25 5.95
N ALA A 51 -2.37 -20.14 6.60
CA ALA A 51 -2.02 -19.98 8.00
C ALA A 51 -1.05 -18.80 8.18
N HIS A 52 -1.25 -17.99 9.22
CA HIS A 52 -0.35 -16.88 9.56
C HIS A 52 0.79 -17.37 10.47
N ASP A 53 1.64 -18.21 9.91
CA ASP A 53 2.78 -18.84 10.57
C ASP A 53 4.13 -18.30 10.03
N THR A 54 5.22 -18.94 10.44
CA THR A 54 6.58 -18.58 10.03
C THR A 54 6.82 -18.78 8.53
N GLU A 55 6.16 -19.75 7.89
CA GLU A 55 6.32 -19.98 6.45
C GLU A 55 5.74 -18.81 5.67
N LEU A 56 4.56 -18.32 6.05
CA LEU A 56 3.99 -17.13 5.42
C LEU A 56 4.87 -15.90 5.59
N ILE A 57 5.52 -15.74 6.75
CA ILE A 57 6.46 -14.64 6.99
C ILE A 57 7.64 -14.71 6.01
N ILE A 58 8.23 -15.91 5.82
CA ILE A 58 9.32 -16.13 4.86
C ILE A 58 8.87 -15.80 3.44
N ASP A 59 7.69 -16.27 3.03
CA ASP A 59 7.18 -15.96 1.69
C ASP A 59 6.99 -14.45 1.47
N ILE A 60 6.49 -13.73 2.48
CA ILE A 60 6.33 -12.26 2.43
C ILE A 60 7.71 -11.57 2.29
N CYS A 61 8.72 -12.06 3.00
CA CYS A 61 10.11 -11.61 2.85
C CYS A 61 10.62 -11.85 1.44
N ASP A 62 10.27 -13.00 0.85
CA ASP A 62 10.57 -13.40 -0.53
C ASP A 62 9.64 -12.75 -1.56
N ARG A 63 9.08 -11.59 -1.19
CA ARG A 63 8.29 -10.70 -2.03
C ARG A 63 6.90 -11.21 -2.39
N LEU A 64 6.37 -12.21 -1.69
CA LEU A 64 4.95 -12.57 -1.80
C LEU A 64 4.09 -11.35 -1.44
N ARG A 65 3.07 -11.07 -2.25
CA ARG A 65 2.10 -9.99 -2.04
C ARG A 65 0.67 -10.52 -2.22
N PRO A 66 -0.32 -9.90 -1.56
CA PRO A 66 -1.72 -10.26 -1.78
C PRO A 66 -2.15 -10.03 -3.24
N PRO A 67 -3.11 -10.83 -3.76
CA PRO A 67 -3.58 -10.70 -5.14
C PRO A 67 -4.31 -9.37 -5.36
N THR A 68 -4.10 -8.74 -6.51
CA THR A 68 -4.72 -7.43 -6.83
C THR A 68 -5.67 -7.46 -8.02
N ASP A 69 -5.74 -8.57 -8.75
CA ASP A 69 -6.39 -8.62 -10.07
C ASP A 69 -7.92 -8.47 -9.99
N ASP A 70 -8.51 -8.93 -8.89
CA ASP A 70 -9.97 -8.85 -8.66
C ASP A 70 -10.41 -7.57 -7.93
N ILE A 71 -9.47 -6.66 -7.64
CA ILE A 71 -9.79 -5.43 -6.91
C ILE A 71 -10.43 -4.42 -7.86
N ILE A 72 -11.68 -4.07 -7.59
CA ILE A 72 -12.37 -2.94 -8.23
C ILE A 72 -12.11 -1.70 -7.38
N ALA A 73 -11.14 -0.88 -7.80
CA ALA A 73 -10.76 0.34 -7.10
C ALA A 73 -10.77 1.57 -8.03
N PRO A 74 -10.85 2.77 -7.45
CA PRO A 74 -10.52 4.01 -8.14
C PRO A 74 -9.20 3.98 -8.91
N ASN A 75 -9.13 4.73 -10.00
CA ASN A 75 -7.88 4.88 -10.76
C ASN A 75 -6.76 5.43 -9.86
N GLY A 76 -5.59 4.80 -9.87
CA GLY A 76 -4.43 5.20 -9.06
C GLY A 76 -4.40 4.59 -7.66
N TYR A 77 -5.49 3.98 -7.18
CA TYR A 77 -5.52 3.37 -5.86
C TYR A 77 -4.64 2.13 -5.76
N ILE A 78 -4.72 1.22 -6.74
CA ILE A 78 -3.93 -0.02 -6.74
C ILE A 78 -2.45 0.30 -6.88
N GLU A 79 -2.10 1.29 -7.69
CA GLU A 79 -0.74 1.78 -7.88
C GLU A 79 -0.18 2.33 -6.56
N LEU A 80 -0.93 3.22 -5.89
CA LEU A 80 -0.53 3.77 -4.59
C LEU A 80 -0.37 2.68 -3.53
N MET A 81 -1.33 1.75 -3.45
CA MET A 81 -1.25 0.60 -2.56
C MET A 81 0.01 -0.23 -2.83
N LYS A 82 0.36 -0.43 -4.12
CA LYS A 82 1.57 -1.16 -4.51
C LYS A 82 2.87 -0.45 -4.16
N GLU A 83 2.91 0.87 -4.29
CA GLU A 83 4.04 1.68 -3.85
C GLU A 83 4.25 1.58 -2.32
N CYS A 84 3.17 1.53 -1.54
CA CYS A 84 3.25 1.45 -0.08
C CYS A 84 3.96 0.18 0.41
N TRP A 85 3.82 -0.94 -0.29
CA TRP A 85 4.49 -2.21 0.06
C TRP A 85 5.63 -2.61 -0.88
N ASP A 86 6.24 -1.62 -1.56
CA ASP A 86 7.39 -1.84 -2.44
C ASP A 86 8.50 -2.59 -1.66
N PRO A 87 9.14 -3.61 -2.28
CA PRO A 87 10.25 -4.34 -1.66
C PRO A 87 11.40 -3.42 -1.21
N ASN A 88 11.64 -2.32 -1.91
CA ASN A 88 12.62 -1.31 -1.55
C ASN A 88 11.96 -0.23 -0.66
N PRO A 89 12.33 -0.13 0.64
CA PRO A 89 11.78 0.86 1.55
C PRO A 89 11.94 2.31 1.08
N ASN A 90 12.98 2.62 0.28
CA ASN A 90 13.24 3.97 -0.24
C ASN A 90 12.30 4.36 -1.38
N LYS A 91 11.61 3.40 -2.00
CA LYS A 91 10.61 3.66 -3.05
C LYS A 91 9.21 3.89 -2.50
N ARG A 92 9.01 3.60 -1.21
CA ARG A 92 7.73 3.81 -0.54
C ARG A 92 7.47 5.31 -0.40
N PRO A 93 6.22 5.76 -0.56
CA PRO A 93 5.87 7.15 -0.33
C PRO A 93 6.10 7.52 1.15
N THR A 94 6.40 8.79 1.41
CA THR A 94 6.56 9.30 2.77
C THR A 94 5.22 9.74 3.34
N ALA A 95 5.03 9.52 4.65
CA ALA A 95 3.95 10.16 5.39
C ALA A 95 4.20 11.68 5.53
N LYS A 96 5.48 12.05 5.67
CA LYS A 96 5.96 13.44 5.70
C LYS A 96 5.77 14.10 4.33
N ASP A 97 5.48 15.40 4.35
CA ASP A 97 5.31 16.26 3.18
C ASP A 97 4.32 15.74 2.13
N SER A 98 3.13 15.36 2.59
CA SER A 98 1.91 15.26 1.78
C SER A 98 1.91 14.24 0.62
N ASN A 99 2.92 13.38 0.46
CA ASN A 99 3.00 12.51 -0.72
C ASN A 99 1.85 11.47 -0.76
N ILE A 100 1.68 10.68 0.31
CA ILE A 100 0.59 9.70 0.35
C ILE A 100 -0.80 10.35 0.49
N GLY A 101 -0.91 11.38 1.35
CA GLY A 101 -2.17 12.09 1.59
C GLY A 101 -2.67 12.83 0.34
N SER A 102 -1.78 13.51 -0.40
CA SER A 102 -2.12 14.17 -1.66
C SER A 102 -2.58 13.17 -2.71
N LYS A 103 -1.88 12.04 -2.86
CA LYS A 103 -2.31 11.01 -3.82
C LYS A 103 -3.69 10.47 -3.48
N ILE A 104 -3.98 10.19 -2.20
CA ILE A 104 -5.33 9.80 -1.75
C ILE A 104 -6.35 10.89 -2.06
N TYR A 105 -6.03 12.15 -1.77
CA TYR A 105 -6.90 13.27 -2.07
C TYR A 105 -7.21 13.37 -3.57
N ASP A 106 -6.20 13.25 -4.43
CA ASP A 106 -6.35 13.30 -5.89
C ASP A 106 -7.23 12.16 -6.42
N ILE A 107 -7.07 10.95 -5.87
CA ILE A 107 -7.93 9.80 -6.15
C ILE A 107 -9.38 10.13 -5.78
N LEU A 108 -9.62 10.62 -4.55
CA LEU A 108 -10.96 10.98 -4.07
C LEU A 108 -11.62 12.09 -4.91
N GLN A 109 -10.86 13.12 -5.29
CA GLN A 109 -11.35 14.19 -6.14
C GLN A 109 -11.72 13.68 -7.54
N THR A 110 -10.89 12.80 -8.10
CA THR A 110 -11.12 12.20 -9.41
C THR A 110 -12.40 11.37 -9.41
N GLU A 111 -12.58 10.50 -8.42
CA GLU A 111 -13.80 9.70 -8.26
C GLU A 111 -15.04 10.57 -8.08
N THR A 112 -14.96 11.59 -7.22
CA THR A 112 -16.08 12.51 -6.98
C THR A 112 -16.52 13.19 -8.27
N LYS A 113 -15.57 13.71 -9.07
CA LYS A 113 -15.85 14.32 -10.38
C LYS A 113 -16.51 13.33 -11.33
N GLN A 114 -16.03 12.07 -11.38
CA GLN A 114 -16.63 11.04 -12.23
C GLN A 114 -18.07 10.71 -11.82
N LEU A 115 -18.34 10.61 -10.51
CA LEU A 115 -19.68 10.35 -9.98
C LEU A 115 -20.65 11.50 -10.30
N LEU A 116 -20.21 12.75 -10.11
CA LEU A 116 -21.00 13.94 -10.47
C LEU A 116 -21.30 13.97 -11.98
N ALA A 117 -20.30 13.73 -12.83
CA ALA A 117 -20.48 13.69 -14.28
C ALA A 117 -21.41 12.57 -14.75
N LYS A 118 -21.41 11.40 -14.07
CA LYS A 118 -22.37 10.31 -14.34
C LYS A 118 -23.79 10.71 -13.94
N LYS A 119 -23.95 11.41 -12.81
CA LYS A 119 -25.24 11.89 -12.33
C LYS A 119 -25.86 12.89 -13.32
N ASP A 120 -25.10 13.88 -13.77
CA ASP A 120 -25.60 14.87 -14.74
C ASP A 120 -26.03 14.21 -16.07
N LYS A 121 -25.29 13.21 -16.56
CA LYS A 121 -25.66 12.46 -17.76
C LYS A 121 -26.91 11.60 -17.58
N SER A 122 -27.19 11.10 -16.38
CA SER A 122 -28.41 10.34 -16.09
C SER A 122 -29.66 11.24 -16.01
N VAL A 123 -29.49 12.48 -15.55
CA VAL A 123 -30.58 13.48 -15.48
C VAL A 123 -30.95 14.00 -16.88
N VAL A 124 -29.97 14.19 -17.76
CA VAL A 124 -30.20 14.68 -19.13
C VAL A 124 -30.81 13.60 -20.06
N LYS A 125 -30.77 12.33 -19.68
CA LYS A 125 -31.33 11.21 -20.45
C LYS A 125 -32.71 10.73 -19.96
N ALA A 126 -33.28 11.38 -18.95
CA ALA A 126 -34.60 11.08 -18.39
C ALA A 126 -35.70 11.95 -19.02
#